data_AF-A0A6N2SW66-F1
#
_entry.id   AF-A0A6N2SW66-F1
#
_cell.length_a   1.000
_cell.length_b   1.000
_cell.length_c   1.000
_cell.angle_alpha   90.00
_cell.angle_beta   90.00
_cell.angle_gamma   90.00
#
_symmetry.space_group_name_H-M   'P 1'
#
loop_
_entity.id
_entity.type
_entity.pdbx_description
1 polymer ?
#
loop_
_entity_poly.entity_id
_entity_poly.type
_entity_poly.pdbx_seq_one_letter_code
_entity_poly.pdbx_strand_id
1 'polypeptide(L)'
;MIFRITDYVHYGTLDNRERGTVKLALQLMGMPHPVNITLQGDCLQDLAGCLVDFRNPSPQMLPAELTQLPENIRGVAGDMTASRRMPVKGKKTMENSLYLEWFTSHHDMVLLESTAFSIKVSLPEWIMDSCEEQVQIMANQQMLRTQVKEWSKTYANTQEDGNLPDHHWDKRLREAEAIAIAYQEVFQKYRLNPTGDIRLAFVMGWDDVLDNIAQSEETGTPCSCKSTGMLSLFDILNEQEAQEVQSCMFHPLFQQVMELTDLCQRQFSREINKSQRNRTEPPEPLNQIFYCIRYITPRILSCLLQEKENAADYCTMAARMALCVEQTRQTVAALDIRRSQVDDEVTERFSSLLEEVNSFQESLATQSRKSNL
;
A
#
# COMPACT_ATOMS: atom_id res chain seq x y z
N MET A 1 -0.67 0.86 -5.17
CA MET A 1 0.43 -0.10 -5.44
C MET A 1 -0.05 -1.37 -6.13
N ILE A 2 -1.05 -2.07 -5.59
CA ILE A 2 -1.55 -3.34 -6.17
C ILE A 2 -2.99 -3.19 -6.65
N PHE A 3 -3.26 -3.49 -7.92
CA PHE A 3 -4.60 -3.67 -8.45
C PHE A 3 -5.04 -5.12 -8.29
N ARG A 4 -6.03 -5.37 -7.41
CA ARG A 4 -6.52 -6.73 -7.13
C ARG A 4 -7.76 -7.01 -7.96
N ILE A 5 -7.71 -8.05 -8.77
CA ILE A 5 -8.77 -8.35 -9.76
C ILE A 5 -9.57 -9.62 -9.43
N THR A 6 -9.15 -10.41 -8.44
CA THR A 6 -9.73 -11.74 -8.11
C THR A 6 -11.25 -11.77 -8.15
N ASP A 7 -11.90 -10.83 -7.45
CA ASP A 7 -13.35 -10.87 -7.24
C ASP A 7 -14.14 -10.64 -8.53
N TYR A 8 -13.55 -9.97 -9.52
CA TYR A 8 -14.23 -9.60 -10.76
C TYR A 8 -14.08 -10.64 -11.87
N VAL A 9 -13.12 -11.56 -11.73
CA VAL A 9 -12.87 -12.60 -12.74
C VAL A 9 -13.97 -13.65 -12.66
N HIS A 10 -14.69 -13.88 -13.76
CA HIS A 10 -15.64 -14.99 -13.89
C HIS A 10 -14.92 -16.29 -14.28
N TYR A 11 -14.09 -16.20 -15.31
CA TYR A 11 -13.35 -17.31 -15.92
C TYR A 11 -12.04 -16.77 -16.49
N GLY A 12 -11.00 -17.59 -16.49
CA GLY A 12 -9.78 -17.27 -17.18
C GLY A 12 -9.02 -18.49 -17.68
N THR A 13 -8.19 -18.25 -18.68
CA THR A 13 -7.27 -19.23 -19.26
C THR A 13 -5.87 -18.65 -19.25
N LEU A 14 -4.92 -19.39 -18.70
CA LEU A 14 -3.49 -19.10 -18.72
C LEU A 14 -2.79 -20.14 -19.59
N ASP A 15 -1.98 -19.69 -20.55
CA ASP A 15 -1.21 -20.54 -21.44
C ASP A 15 0.28 -20.18 -21.34
N ASN A 16 1.08 -21.09 -20.79
CA ASN A 16 2.54 -21.00 -20.75
C ASN A 16 3.20 -22.20 -21.45
N ARG A 17 2.53 -22.78 -22.45
CA ARG A 17 3.09 -23.87 -23.28
C ARG A 17 4.25 -23.42 -24.18
N GLU A 18 4.42 -22.11 -24.35
CA GLU A 18 5.54 -21.48 -25.06
C GLU A 18 6.48 -20.84 -24.04
N ARG A 19 7.76 -21.24 -24.03
CA ARG A 19 8.77 -20.70 -23.10
C ARG A 19 8.95 -19.20 -23.27
N GLY A 20 9.14 -18.50 -22.16
CA GLY A 20 9.37 -17.06 -22.08
C GLY A 20 8.13 -16.20 -22.32
N THR A 21 6.96 -16.80 -22.54
CA THR A 21 5.71 -16.06 -22.78
C THR A 21 4.53 -16.70 -22.06
N VAL A 22 3.80 -15.88 -21.29
CA VAL A 22 2.49 -16.26 -20.74
C VAL A 22 1.39 -15.49 -21.47
N LYS A 23 0.38 -16.20 -21.96
CA LYS A 23 -0.85 -15.63 -22.53
C LYS A 23 -1.99 -15.87 -21.55
N LEU A 24 -2.61 -14.80 -21.07
CA LEU A 24 -3.70 -14.85 -20.10
C LEU A 24 -4.95 -14.20 -20.72
N ALA A 25 -6.06 -14.91 -20.74
CA ALA A 25 -7.36 -14.38 -21.15
C ALA A 25 -8.29 -14.38 -19.94
N LEU A 26 -8.83 -13.21 -19.58
CA LEU A 26 -9.71 -13.04 -18.43
C LEU A 26 -11.09 -12.56 -18.86
N GLN A 27 -12.12 -13.35 -18.59
CA GLN A 27 -13.50 -12.90 -18.67
C GLN A 27 -13.87 -12.22 -17.34
N LEU A 28 -14.01 -10.90 -17.36
CA LEU A 28 -14.43 -10.11 -16.21
C LEU A 28 -15.95 -9.93 -16.22
N MET A 29 -16.58 -9.99 -15.05
CA MET A 29 -18.01 -9.72 -14.92
C MET A 29 -18.31 -8.26 -15.21
N GLY A 30 -19.18 -8.00 -16.19
CA GLY A 30 -19.54 -6.64 -16.64
C GLY A 30 -18.81 -6.18 -17.90
N MET A 31 -17.79 -6.92 -18.36
CA MET A 31 -17.10 -6.63 -19.62
C MET A 31 -17.69 -7.44 -20.78
N PRO A 32 -17.89 -6.83 -21.98
CA PRO A 32 -18.48 -7.51 -23.13
C PRO A 32 -17.54 -8.52 -23.78
N HIS A 33 -16.22 -8.29 -23.71
CA HIS A 33 -15.18 -9.14 -24.27
C HIS A 33 -14.16 -9.55 -23.21
N PRO A 34 -13.49 -10.72 -23.37
CA PRO A 34 -12.35 -11.08 -22.54
C PRO A 34 -11.21 -10.08 -22.68
N VAL A 35 -10.53 -9.80 -21.58
CA VAL A 35 -9.27 -9.05 -21.56
C VAL A 35 -8.13 -10.01 -21.87
N ASN A 36 -7.39 -9.73 -22.95
CA ASN A 36 -6.25 -10.53 -23.38
C ASN A 36 -4.95 -9.88 -22.91
N ILE A 37 -4.09 -10.67 -22.28
CA ILE A 37 -2.88 -10.20 -21.62
C ILE A 37 -1.72 -11.06 -22.12
N THR A 38 -0.68 -10.41 -22.65
CA THR A 38 0.56 -11.09 -23.07
C THR A 38 1.70 -10.63 -22.19
N LEU A 39 2.36 -11.57 -21.54
CA LEU A 39 3.37 -11.31 -20.52
C LEU A 39 4.68 -11.96 -20.91
N GLN A 40 5.78 -11.21 -20.77
CA GLN A 40 7.13 -11.75 -20.90
C GLN A 40 7.53 -12.47 -19.60
N GLY A 41 8.12 -13.66 -19.73
CA GLY A 41 8.50 -14.53 -18.62
C GLY A 41 7.67 -15.81 -18.59
N ASP A 42 7.92 -16.65 -17.58
CA ASP A 42 7.29 -17.95 -17.41
C ASP A 42 6.59 -18.09 -16.06
N CYS A 43 5.68 -19.05 -15.97
CA CYS A 43 5.11 -19.48 -14.69
C CYS A 43 6.13 -20.27 -13.87
N LEU A 44 5.86 -20.43 -12.57
CA LEU A 44 6.66 -21.30 -11.71
C LEU A 44 6.43 -22.77 -12.05
N GLN A 45 7.28 -23.65 -11.50
CA GLN A 45 7.44 -25.03 -11.96
C GLN A 45 6.12 -25.82 -12.07
N ASP A 46 5.15 -25.54 -11.20
CA ASP A 46 3.88 -26.25 -11.16
C ASP A 46 2.91 -25.90 -12.30
N LEU A 47 3.08 -24.74 -12.93
CA LEU A 47 2.26 -24.27 -14.06
C LEU A 47 3.08 -24.08 -15.35
N ALA A 48 4.40 -24.13 -15.27
CA ALA A 48 5.31 -24.04 -16.41
C ALA A 48 4.97 -25.08 -17.49
N GLY A 49 4.88 -24.65 -18.74
CA GLY A 49 4.55 -25.53 -19.85
C GLY A 49 3.08 -25.93 -19.95
N CYS A 50 2.20 -25.48 -19.05
CA CYS A 50 0.81 -25.91 -19.00
C CYS A 50 -0.16 -24.90 -19.63
N LEU A 51 -1.33 -25.42 -20.01
CA LEU A 51 -2.56 -24.68 -20.18
C LEU A 51 -3.40 -24.84 -18.91
N VAL A 52 -3.87 -23.73 -18.35
CA VAL A 52 -4.62 -23.68 -17.10
C VAL A 52 -5.95 -22.99 -17.33
N ASP A 53 -7.04 -23.67 -17.02
CA ASP A 53 -8.38 -23.09 -16.97
C ASP A 53 -8.81 -22.91 -15.52
N PHE A 54 -9.34 -21.74 -15.19
CA PHE A 54 -9.84 -21.47 -13.85
C PHE A 54 -11.16 -20.71 -13.86
N ARG A 55 -11.99 -20.98 -12.85
CA ARG A 55 -13.31 -20.36 -12.72
C ARG A 55 -13.57 -19.92 -11.30
N ASN A 56 -14.09 -18.71 -11.16
CA ASN A 56 -14.56 -18.17 -9.90
C ASN A 56 -16.00 -18.66 -9.63
N PRO A 57 -16.26 -19.31 -8.48
CA PRO A 57 -17.62 -19.76 -8.16
C PRO A 57 -18.60 -18.61 -7.89
N SER A 58 -18.11 -17.44 -7.46
CA SER A 58 -18.95 -16.32 -7.00
C SER A 58 -18.36 -14.97 -7.39
N PRO A 59 -18.30 -14.64 -8.69
CA PRO A 59 -17.70 -13.39 -9.14
C PRO A 59 -18.63 -12.19 -8.88
N GLN A 60 -18.03 -11.02 -8.68
CA GLN A 60 -18.69 -9.74 -8.48
C GLN A 60 -18.62 -8.89 -9.74
N MET A 61 -19.59 -8.00 -9.94
CA MET A 61 -19.55 -7.05 -11.05
C MET A 61 -18.37 -6.10 -10.90
N LEU A 62 -17.64 -5.89 -12.01
CA LEU A 62 -16.61 -4.87 -12.09
C LEU A 62 -17.26 -3.48 -11.94
N PRO A 63 -16.77 -2.61 -11.03
CA PRO A 63 -17.24 -1.24 -10.89
C PRO A 63 -17.13 -0.46 -12.21
N ALA A 64 -18.07 0.45 -12.48
CA ALA A 64 -18.13 1.19 -13.74
C ALA A 64 -16.85 1.99 -14.02
N GLU A 65 -16.22 2.51 -12.98
CA GLU A 65 -14.98 3.27 -13.01
C GLU A 65 -13.79 2.44 -13.51
N LEU A 66 -13.85 1.12 -13.31
CA LEU A 66 -12.82 0.17 -13.69
C LEU A 66 -13.12 -0.52 -15.03
N THR A 67 -14.23 -0.19 -15.70
CA THR A 67 -14.61 -0.82 -16.99
C THR A 67 -13.76 -0.34 -18.18
N GLN A 68 -12.91 0.67 -18.00
CA GLN A 68 -12.04 1.21 -19.04
C GLN A 68 -10.74 0.42 -19.26
N LEU A 69 -10.69 -0.85 -18.85
CA LEU A 69 -9.52 -1.71 -19.07
C LEU A 69 -9.30 -1.94 -20.58
N PRO A 70 -8.08 -1.76 -21.10
CA PRO A 70 -7.76 -2.09 -22.48
C PRO A 70 -8.05 -3.57 -22.77
N GLU A 71 -8.60 -3.87 -23.96
CA GLU A 71 -8.85 -5.26 -24.37
C GLU A 71 -7.56 -6.07 -24.53
N ASN A 72 -6.44 -5.40 -24.82
CA ASN A 72 -5.12 -6.01 -25.00
C ASN A 72 -4.10 -5.33 -24.10
N ILE A 73 -3.53 -6.09 -23.16
CA ILE A 73 -2.54 -5.62 -22.20
C ILE A 73 -1.23 -6.35 -22.44
N ARG A 74 -0.12 -5.62 -22.35
CA ARG A 74 1.23 -6.19 -22.37
C ARG A 74 1.91 -5.93 -21.03
N GLY A 75 2.80 -6.84 -20.65
CA GLY A 75 3.49 -6.75 -19.36
C GLY A 75 4.58 -7.78 -19.16
N VAL A 76 4.98 -7.93 -17.91
CA VAL A 76 5.96 -8.93 -17.46
C VAL A 76 5.30 -9.80 -16.40
N ALA A 77 5.54 -11.11 -16.47
CA ALA A 77 5.08 -12.05 -15.47
C ALA A 77 5.78 -11.78 -14.13
N GLY A 78 5.00 -11.77 -13.05
CA GLY A 78 5.50 -11.94 -11.69
C GLY A 78 5.36 -13.40 -11.28
N ASP A 79 5.20 -13.67 -10.00
CA ASP A 79 4.98 -15.05 -9.54
C ASP A 79 3.64 -15.58 -10.05
N MET A 80 3.66 -16.70 -10.77
CA MET A 80 2.47 -17.41 -11.24
C MET A 80 2.54 -18.88 -10.86
N THR A 81 1.69 -19.28 -9.92
CA THR A 81 1.70 -20.63 -9.34
C THR A 81 0.32 -21.01 -8.81
N ALA A 82 0.02 -22.31 -8.80
CA ALA A 82 -1.12 -22.89 -8.09
C ALA A 82 -0.71 -23.59 -6.78
N SER A 83 0.57 -23.53 -6.40
CA SER A 83 1.13 -24.27 -5.27
C SER A 83 1.39 -23.40 -4.04
N ARG A 84 1.08 -22.11 -4.10
CA ARG A 84 1.23 -21.19 -2.96
C ARG A 84 0.29 -21.58 -1.82
N ARG A 85 0.86 -21.91 -0.67
CA ARG A 85 0.14 -22.37 0.53
C ARG A 85 -0.41 -21.19 1.31
N MET A 86 -1.73 -21.13 1.49
CA MET A 86 -2.41 -20.06 2.22
C MET A 86 -3.26 -20.62 3.36
N PRO A 87 -3.33 -19.94 4.52
CA PRO A 87 -4.19 -20.35 5.60
C PRO A 87 -5.66 -20.16 5.23
N VAL A 88 -6.48 -21.18 5.50
CA VAL A 88 -7.92 -21.14 5.22
C VAL A 88 -8.65 -20.40 6.33
N LYS A 89 -9.49 -19.43 5.97
CA LYS A 89 -10.27 -18.66 6.96
C LYS A 89 -11.09 -19.60 7.87
N GLY A 90 -10.88 -19.47 9.19
CA GLY A 90 -11.62 -20.23 10.21
C GLY A 90 -11.16 -21.68 10.41
N LYS A 91 -10.11 -22.12 9.72
CA LYS A 91 -9.54 -23.48 9.87
C LYS A 91 -8.05 -23.40 10.20
N LYS A 92 -7.52 -24.42 10.87
CA LYS A 92 -6.07 -24.59 11.10
C LYS A 92 -5.36 -25.24 9.90
N THR A 93 -6.02 -25.30 8.74
CA THR A 93 -5.52 -25.98 7.54
C THR A 93 -4.97 -24.96 6.55
N MET A 94 -3.96 -25.39 5.80
CA MET A 94 -3.40 -24.65 4.67
C MET A 94 -3.92 -25.27 3.37
N GLU A 95 -4.37 -24.44 2.43
CA GLU A 95 -4.80 -24.84 1.10
C GLU A 95 -3.91 -24.21 0.03
N ASN A 96 -3.87 -24.83 -1.14
CA ASN A 96 -3.20 -24.28 -2.30
C ASN A 96 -4.04 -23.14 -2.88
N SER A 97 -3.38 -22.07 -3.30
CA SER A 97 -4.00 -20.91 -3.95
C SER A 97 -3.47 -20.76 -5.36
N LEU A 98 -4.37 -20.42 -6.29
CA LEU A 98 -3.98 -19.82 -7.56
C LEU A 98 -3.50 -18.41 -7.27
N TYR A 99 -2.21 -18.17 -7.48
CA TYR A 99 -1.56 -16.88 -7.31
C TYR A 99 -0.96 -16.48 -8.66
N LEU A 100 -1.53 -15.45 -9.28
CA LEU A 100 -1.05 -14.87 -10.53
C LEU A 100 -0.75 -13.39 -10.27
N GLU A 101 0.50 -13.03 -10.41
CA GLU A 101 0.99 -11.66 -10.31
C GLU A 101 1.62 -11.26 -11.64
N TRP A 102 1.37 -10.03 -12.08
CA TRP A 102 2.02 -9.47 -13.26
C TRP A 102 2.12 -7.96 -13.18
N PHE A 103 2.98 -7.41 -14.02
CA PHE A 103 3.26 -5.98 -14.10
C PHE A 103 2.88 -5.47 -15.48
N THR A 104 2.01 -4.47 -15.55
CA THR A 104 1.60 -3.88 -16.82
C THR A 104 2.70 -2.99 -17.40
N SER A 105 2.58 -2.66 -18.69
CA SER A 105 3.46 -1.69 -19.37
C SER A 105 3.43 -0.29 -18.74
N HIS A 106 2.35 0.03 -18.02
CA HIS A 106 2.19 1.29 -17.28
C HIS A 106 2.66 1.17 -15.83
N HIS A 107 3.36 0.08 -15.49
CA HIS A 107 3.89 -0.17 -14.15
C HIS A 107 2.78 -0.24 -13.09
N ASP A 108 1.66 -0.90 -13.41
CA ASP A 108 0.70 -1.33 -12.40
C ASP A 108 0.97 -2.79 -12.05
N MET A 109 1.09 -3.08 -10.76
CA MET A 109 1.12 -4.46 -10.31
C MET A 109 -0.31 -4.97 -10.19
N VAL A 110 -0.63 -6.05 -10.90
CA VAL A 110 -1.93 -6.70 -10.85
C VAL A 110 -1.82 -8.05 -10.15
N LEU A 111 -2.79 -8.34 -9.29
CA LEU A 111 -2.81 -9.55 -8.49
C LEU A 111 -4.16 -10.27 -8.60
N LEU A 112 -4.08 -11.56 -8.91
CA LEU A 112 -5.16 -12.53 -8.75
C LEU A 112 -4.68 -13.60 -7.75
N GLU A 113 -5.36 -13.68 -6.62
CA GLU A 113 -5.07 -14.64 -5.56
C GLU A 113 -6.38 -15.27 -5.07
N SER A 114 -6.52 -16.60 -5.15
CA SER A 114 -7.71 -17.31 -4.66
C SER A 114 -7.44 -18.76 -4.28
N THR A 115 -8.00 -19.21 -3.16
CA THR A 115 -8.11 -20.63 -2.78
C THR A 115 -9.45 -21.26 -3.21
N ALA A 116 -10.39 -20.46 -3.70
CA ALA A 116 -11.77 -20.89 -3.96
C ALA A 116 -12.04 -21.23 -5.43
N PHE A 117 -11.11 -20.92 -6.33
CA PHE A 117 -11.30 -21.15 -7.76
C PHE A 117 -11.24 -22.65 -8.09
N SER A 118 -12.09 -23.09 -9.02
CA SER A 118 -11.92 -24.42 -9.62
C SER A 118 -10.87 -24.32 -10.71
N ILE A 119 -9.83 -25.15 -10.66
CA ILE A 119 -8.67 -25.10 -11.57
C ILE A 119 -8.53 -26.43 -12.30
N LYS A 120 -8.22 -26.37 -13.60
CA LYS A 120 -7.81 -27.53 -14.42
C LYS A 120 -6.47 -27.19 -15.07
N VAL A 121 -5.50 -28.10 -14.95
CA VAL A 121 -4.16 -27.95 -15.51
C VAL A 121 -3.93 -29.07 -16.52
N SER A 122 -3.44 -28.74 -17.71
CA SER A 122 -3.08 -29.72 -18.74
C SER A 122 -1.79 -30.48 -18.38
N LEU A 123 -1.42 -31.44 -19.23
CA LEU A 123 -0.03 -31.91 -19.24
C LEU A 123 0.90 -30.77 -19.73
N PRO A 124 2.14 -30.71 -19.23
CA PRO A 124 3.11 -29.71 -19.67
C PRO A 124 3.69 -30.07 -21.04
N GLU A 125 3.79 -29.08 -21.94
CA GLU A 125 4.52 -29.19 -23.21
C GLU A 125 6.04 -29.07 -23.02
N TRP A 126 6.47 -28.47 -21.91
CA TRP A 126 7.87 -28.38 -21.50
C TRP A 126 7.95 -28.35 -19.96
N ILE A 127 9.08 -28.77 -19.42
CA ILE A 127 9.29 -28.85 -17.96
C ILE A 127 10.33 -27.82 -17.55
N MET A 128 10.02 -27.07 -16.50
CA MET A 128 10.96 -26.17 -15.82
C MET A 128 11.79 -26.96 -14.81
N ASP A 129 13.12 -26.86 -14.92
CA ASP A 129 14.00 -27.41 -13.89
C ASP A 129 14.14 -26.47 -12.67
N SER A 130 14.77 -26.96 -11.60
CA SER A 130 14.92 -26.19 -10.36
C SER A 130 15.81 -24.96 -10.51
N CYS A 131 16.79 -24.98 -11.43
CA CYS A 131 17.66 -23.85 -11.69
C CYS A 131 16.89 -22.75 -12.45
N GLU A 132 16.17 -23.14 -13.50
CA GLU A 132 15.28 -22.27 -14.26
C GLU A 132 14.23 -21.61 -13.36
N GLU A 133 13.63 -22.36 -12.43
CA GLU A 133 12.68 -21.82 -11.46
C GLU A 133 13.32 -20.76 -10.56
N GLN A 134 14.53 -21.00 -10.04
CA GLN A 134 15.23 -19.98 -9.23
C GLN A 134 15.54 -18.73 -10.04
N VAL A 135 15.94 -18.86 -11.31
CA VAL A 135 16.17 -17.72 -12.20
C VAL A 135 14.87 -16.93 -12.41
N GLN A 136 13.74 -17.61 -12.65
CA GLN A 136 12.44 -16.95 -12.81
C GLN A 136 11.99 -16.25 -11.52
N ILE A 137 12.16 -16.88 -10.36
CA ILE A 137 11.87 -16.27 -9.05
C ILE A 137 12.72 -15.01 -8.82
N MET A 138 14.02 -15.05 -9.15
CA MET A 138 14.91 -13.89 -9.02
C MET A 138 14.49 -12.76 -9.98
N ALA A 139 14.13 -13.09 -11.23
CA ALA A 139 13.62 -12.10 -12.19
C ALA A 139 12.33 -11.43 -11.69
N ASN A 140 11.39 -12.22 -11.16
CA ASN A 140 10.14 -11.72 -10.58
C ASN A 140 10.40 -10.79 -9.37
N GLN A 141 11.33 -11.16 -8.49
CA GLN A 141 11.73 -10.34 -7.35
C GLN A 141 12.36 -9.01 -7.79
N GLN A 142 13.24 -9.04 -8.78
CA GLN A 142 13.86 -7.84 -9.33
C GLN A 142 12.83 -6.92 -9.99
N MET A 143 11.81 -7.48 -10.66
CA MET A 143 10.71 -6.71 -11.20
C MET A 143 9.89 -6.04 -10.08
N LEU A 144 9.54 -6.80 -9.03
CA LEU A 144 8.84 -6.24 -7.87
C LEU A 144 9.63 -5.12 -7.18
N ARG A 145 10.93 -5.29 -6.99
CA ARG A 145 11.83 -4.24 -6.45
C ARG A 145 11.77 -2.96 -7.30
N THR A 146 11.88 -3.12 -8.62
CA THR A 146 11.80 -2.00 -9.58
C THR A 146 10.45 -1.30 -9.46
N GLN A 147 9.36 -2.07 -9.40
CA GLN A 147 8.01 -1.57 -9.28
C GLN A 147 7.77 -0.80 -7.98
N VAL A 148 8.22 -1.33 -6.84
CA VAL A 148 8.13 -0.65 -5.53
C VAL A 148 8.86 0.68 -5.58
N LYS A 149 10.07 0.71 -6.15
CA LYS A 149 10.86 1.94 -6.28
C LYS A 149 10.15 3.01 -7.13
N GLU A 150 9.63 2.64 -8.30
CA GLU A 150 8.97 3.60 -9.19
C GLU A 150 7.62 4.07 -8.64
N TRP A 151 6.86 3.16 -8.03
CA TRP A 151 5.60 3.49 -7.36
C TRP A 151 5.83 4.46 -6.20
N SER A 152 6.80 4.20 -5.32
CA SER A 152 7.11 5.07 -4.19
C SER A 152 7.54 6.47 -4.64
N LYS A 153 8.34 6.55 -5.71
CA LYS A 153 8.73 7.83 -6.31
C LYS A 153 7.53 8.58 -6.89
N THR A 154 6.63 7.89 -7.59
CA THR A 154 5.42 8.51 -8.16
C THR A 154 4.49 9.00 -7.05
N TYR A 155 4.29 8.18 -6.01
CA TYR A 155 3.49 8.53 -4.83
C TYR A 155 4.03 9.79 -4.15
N ALA A 156 5.33 9.83 -3.87
CA ALA A 156 5.99 10.96 -3.22
C ALA A 156 5.88 12.28 -3.98
N ASN A 157 5.80 12.22 -5.32
CA ASN A 157 5.67 13.41 -6.16
C ASN A 157 4.20 13.78 -6.46
N THR A 158 3.23 12.98 -6.01
CA THR A 158 1.80 13.28 -6.23
C THR A 158 1.36 14.37 -5.24
N GLN A 159 1.05 15.57 -5.75
CA GLN A 159 0.60 16.69 -4.95
C GLN A 159 -0.91 16.60 -4.71
N GLU A 160 -1.31 16.49 -3.45
CA GLU A 160 -2.72 16.55 -3.02
C GLU A 160 -3.15 17.99 -2.64
N ASP A 161 -2.19 18.90 -2.41
CA ASP A 161 -2.44 20.27 -1.91
C ASP A 161 -2.61 21.31 -3.04
N GLY A 162 -3.03 20.85 -4.22
CA GLY A 162 -3.19 21.70 -5.40
C GLY A 162 -1.85 22.24 -5.92
N ASN A 163 -1.80 23.55 -6.16
CA ASN A 163 -0.62 24.23 -6.72
C ASN A 163 0.35 24.78 -5.65
N LEU A 164 0.18 24.42 -4.37
CA LEU A 164 1.09 24.88 -3.32
C LEU A 164 2.49 24.27 -3.52
N PRO A 165 3.57 25.05 -3.35
CA PRO A 165 4.92 24.52 -3.48
C PRO A 165 5.21 23.53 -2.35
N ASP A 166 5.83 22.40 -2.72
CA ASP A 166 6.26 21.40 -1.74
C ASP A 166 7.49 21.87 -0.97
N HIS A 167 7.43 21.74 0.34
CA HIS A 167 8.61 21.75 1.18
C HIS A 167 9.30 20.37 1.17
N HIS A 168 10.58 20.32 1.55
CA HIS A 168 11.31 19.05 1.58
C HIS A 168 10.69 18.06 2.58
N TRP A 169 10.17 18.55 3.71
CA TRP A 169 9.42 17.72 4.68
C TRP A 169 8.11 17.18 4.13
N ASP A 170 7.38 17.94 3.30
CA ASP A 170 6.14 17.46 2.67
C ASP A 170 6.42 16.26 1.76
N LYS A 171 7.53 16.33 1.01
CA LYS A 171 7.97 15.23 0.16
C LYS A 171 8.50 14.06 0.98
N ARG A 172 9.34 14.32 1.98
CA ARG A 172 9.99 13.31 2.81
C ARG A 172 8.99 12.46 3.61
N LEU A 173 7.93 13.08 4.14
CA LEU A 173 6.86 12.39 4.85
C LEU A 173 5.99 11.55 3.91
N ARG A 174 5.70 12.03 2.69
CA ARG A 174 5.03 11.21 1.65
C ARG A 174 5.89 10.03 1.20
N GLU A 175 7.21 10.21 1.09
CA GLU A 175 8.14 9.10 0.82
C GLU A 175 8.10 8.05 1.94
N ALA A 176 8.09 8.49 3.21
CA ALA A 176 7.96 7.58 4.34
C ALA A 176 6.62 6.83 4.37
N GLU A 177 5.51 7.52 4.05
CA GLU A 177 4.20 6.89 3.90
C GLU A 177 4.21 5.84 2.79
N ALA A 178 4.77 6.16 1.62
CA ALA A 178 4.93 5.22 0.52
C ALA A 178 5.72 3.97 0.94
N ILE A 179 6.87 4.16 1.60
CA ILE A 179 7.70 3.06 2.09
C ILE A 179 6.92 2.18 3.08
N ALA A 180 6.15 2.77 3.99
CA ALA A 180 5.34 2.02 4.95
C ALA A 180 4.24 1.19 4.26
N ILE A 181 3.55 1.76 3.26
CA ILE A 181 2.54 1.05 2.45
C ILE A 181 3.19 -0.10 1.67
N ALA A 182 4.30 0.16 0.99
CA ALA A 182 5.03 -0.85 0.23
C ALA A 182 5.52 -1.99 1.13
N TYR A 183 6.08 -1.65 2.30
CA TYR A 183 6.52 -2.62 3.30
C TYR A 183 5.40 -3.56 3.69
N GLN A 184 4.21 -3.05 4.03
CA GLN A 184 3.09 -3.90 4.43
C GLN A 184 2.74 -4.92 3.35
N GLU A 185 2.68 -4.48 2.10
CA GLU A 185 2.31 -5.35 0.98
C GLU A 185 3.39 -6.40 0.66
N VAL A 186 4.67 -6.01 0.66
CA VAL A 186 5.80 -6.94 0.44
C VAL A 186 5.93 -7.91 1.62
N PHE A 187 5.73 -7.44 2.84
CA PHE A 187 5.69 -8.27 4.04
C PHE A 187 4.58 -9.31 3.93
N GLN A 188 3.36 -8.92 3.55
CA GLN A 188 2.27 -9.87 3.33
C GLN A 188 2.61 -10.92 2.27
N LYS A 189 3.34 -10.54 1.21
CA LYS A 189 3.80 -11.48 0.18
C LYS A 189 4.78 -12.51 0.73
N TYR A 190 5.71 -12.13 1.59
CA TYR A 190 6.82 -13.00 1.99
C TYR A 190 6.75 -13.56 3.41
N ARG A 191 5.81 -13.13 4.26
CA ARG A 191 5.70 -13.54 5.68
C ARG A 191 5.60 -15.05 5.94
N LEU A 192 5.20 -15.86 4.95
CA LEU A 192 5.09 -17.32 5.08
C LEU A 192 6.28 -18.07 4.46
N ASN A 193 7.23 -17.35 3.84
CA ASN A 193 8.39 -17.96 3.22
C ASN A 193 9.53 -18.11 4.23
N PRO A 194 10.25 -19.25 4.26
CA PRO A 194 11.40 -19.43 5.14
C PRO A 194 12.50 -18.36 4.97
N THR A 195 12.71 -17.90 3.74
CA THR A 195 13.64 -16.81 3.41
C THR A 195 12.93 -15.46 3.23
N GLY A 196 11.79 -15.28 3.92
CA GLY A 196 10.92 -14.13 3.77
C GLY A 196 11.60 -12.80 4.06
N ASP A 197 12.41 -12.74 5.12
CA ASP A 197 13.14 -11.53 5.53
C ASP A 197 14.15 -11.08 4.47
N ILE A 198 14.90 -12.02 3.88
CA ILE A 198 15.88 -11.73 2.81
C ILE A 198 15.16 -11.16 1.58
N ARG A 199 14.07 -11.81 1.16
CA ARG A 199 13.29 -11.36 -0.01
C ARG A 199 12.62 -10.01 0.24
N LEU A 200 12.14 -9.78 1.45
CA LEU A 200 11.58 -8.49 1.89
C LEU A 200 12.64 -7.39 1.82
N ALA A 201 13.79 -7.58 2.46
CA ALA A 201 14.89 -6.60 2.46
C ALA A 201 15.38 -6.30 1.04
N PHE A 202 15.53 -7.32 0.19
CA PHE A 202 15.90 -7.15 -1.22
C PHE A 202 14.91 -6.27 -1.99
N VAL A 203 13.60 -6.57 -1.90
CA VAL A 203 12.56 -5.80 -2.60
C VAL A 203 12.44 -4.38 -2.06
N MET A 204 12.60 -4.19 -0.75
CA MET A 204 12.59 -2.86 -0.12
C MET A 204 13.87 -2.06 -0.39
N GLY A 205 14.92 -2.69 -0.96
CA GLY A 205 16.21 -2.05 -1.20
C GLY A 205 16.99 -1.73 0.07
N TRP A 206 16.81 -2.55 1.11
CA TRP A 206 17.51 -2.40 2.38
C TRP A 206 18.84 -3.16 2.35
N ASP A 207 19.78 -2.65 1.56
CA ASP A 207 21.06 -3.30 1.29
C ASP A 207 21.87 -3.50 2.59
N ASP A 208 21.86 -2.53 3.52
CA ASP A 208 22.49 -2.68 4.84
C ASP A 208 21.91 -3.84 5.66
N VAL A 209 20.60 -4.12 5.52
CA VAL A 209 19.96 -5.25 6.22
C VAL A 209 20.40 -6.56 5.60
N LEU A 210 20.55 -6.62 4.28
CA LEU A 210 21.08 -7.79 3.58
C LEU A 210 22.52 -8.10 4.00
N ASP A 211 23.37 -7.07 4.09
CA ASP A 211 24.76 -7.20 4.55
C ASP A 211 24.82 -7.73 5.99
N ASN A 212 23.96 -7.20 6.87
CA ASN A 212 23.86 -7.68 8.25
C ASN A 212 23.39 -9.14 8.34
N ILE A 213 22.45 -9.56 7.48
CA ILE A 213 21.98 -10.95 7.41
C ILE A 213 23.14 -11.86 6.94
N ALA A 214 23.84 -11.48 5.87
CA ALA A 214 24.97 -12.24 5.34
C ALA A 214 26.08 -12.42 6.39
N GLN A 215 26.47 -11.33 7.07
CA GLN A 215 27.46 -11.38 8.15
C GLN A 215 27.00 -12.28 9.31
N SER A 216 25.71 -12.27 9.64
CA SER A 216 25.16 -13.12 10.71
C SER A 216 25.25 -14.61 10.37
N GLU A 217 24.98 -14.97 9.11
CA GLU A 217 25.08 -16.35 8.62
C GLU A 217 26.53 -16.84 8.62
N GLU A 218 27.48 -15.98 8.23
CA GLU A 218 28.92 -16.30 8.25
C GLU A 218 29.48 -16.45 9.67
N THR A 219 29.03 -15.61 10.60
CA THR A 219 29.56 -15.56 11.97
C THR A 219 28.81 -16.46 12.96
N GLY A 220 27.64 -16.99 12.57
CA GLY A 220 26.75 -17.74 13.46
C GLY A 220 26.13 -16.89 14.58
N THR A 221 26.21 -15.56 14.47
CA THR A 221 25.67 -14.62 15.45
C THR A 221 24.20 -14.35 15.13
N PRO A 222 23.27 -14.33 16.10
CA PRO A 222 21.88 -14.02 15.80
C PRO A 222 21.73 -12.61 15.21
N CYS A 223 21.20 -12.49 13.99
CA CYS A 223 20.80 -11.21 13.45
C CYS A 223 19.56 -10.71 14.18
N SER A 224 19.64 -9.54 14.81
CA SER A 224 18.46 -8.78 15.22
C SER A 224 17.83 -8.14 13.98
N CYS A 225 17.27 -8.95 13.08
CA CYS A 225 16.50 -8.40 11.97
C CYS A 225 15.30 -7.63 12.54
N LYS A 226 15.09 -6.40 12.06
CA LYS A 226 14.04 -5.47 12.52
C LYS A 226 12.60 -5.98 12.26
N SER A 227 12.41 -7.22 11.82
CA SER A 227 11.23 -7.67 11.08
C SER A 227 10.30 -8.60 11.87
N THR A 228 9.92 -8.18 13.08
CA THR A 228 8.72 -8.74 13.74
C THR A 228 7.72 -7.63 14.06
N GLY A 229 7.25 -6.89 13.06
CA GLY A 229 6.24 -5.86 13.34
C GLY A 229 5.82 -4.95 12.19
N MET A 230 5.15 -3.88 12.58
CA MET A 230 4.75 -2.77 11.71
C MET A 230 5.94 -1.82 11.59
N LEU A 231 6.33 -1.47 10.35
CA LEU A 231 7.38 -0.49 10.12
C LEU A 231 6.95 0.88 10.68
N SER A 232 7.75 1.45 11.60
CA SER A 232 7.49 2.78 12.14
C SER A 232 8.14 3.85 11.28
N LEU A 233 7.68 5.10 11.44
CA LEU A 233 8.32 6.25 10.78
C LEU A 233 9.82 6.33 11.12
N PHE A 234 10.19 6.06 12.38
CA PHE A 234 11.57 6.12 12.86
C PHE A 234 12.48 5.04 12.27
N ASP A 235 11.92 3.94 11.75
CA ASP A 235 12.70 2.93 11.04
C ASP A 235 13.12 3.39 9.63
N ILE A 236 12.43 4.42 9.10
CA ILE A 236 12.61 4.94 7.75
C ILE A 236 13.45 6.22 7.77
N LEU A 237 13.37 7.00 8.85
CA LEU A 237 14.12 8.25 9.01
C LEU A 237 15.59 7.98 9.35
N ASN A 238 16.49 8.86 8.88
CA ASN A 238 17.86 8.87 9.39
C ASN A 238 17.90 9.46 10.82
N GLU A 239 19.04 9.35 11.48
CA GLU A 239 19.19 9.74 12.90
C GLU A 239 18.85 11.23 13.14
N GLN A 240 19.27 12.12 12.24
CA GLN A 240 18.98 13.55 12.36
C GLN A 240 17.49 13.84 12.14
N GLU A 241 16.92 13.30 11.05
CA GLU A 241 15.49 13.43 10.74
C GLU A 241 14.62 12.92 11.90
N ALA A 242 15.01 11.79 12.50
CA ALA A 242 14.32 11.19 13.64
C ALA A 242 14.31 12.12 14.85
N GLN A 243 15.42 12.79 15.17
CA GLN A 243 15.49 13.74 16.28
C GLN A 243 14.57 14.95 16.05
N GLU A 244 14.59 15.50 14.83
CA GLU A 244 13.76 16.64 14.45
C GLU A 244 12.26 16.28 14.54
N VAL A 245 11.85 15.15 13.96
CA VAL A 245 10.49 14.63 14.04
C VAL A 245 10.07 14.35 15.47
N GLN A 246 10.91 13.67 16.25
CA GLN A 246 10.62 13.35 17.64
C GLN A 246 10.33 14.62 18.46
N SER A 247 11.09 15.68 18.23
CA SER A 247 10.87 16.96 18.92
C SER A 247 9.55 17.65 18.53
N CYS A 248 9.03 17.41 17.32
CA CYS A 248 7.72 17.92 16.88
C CYS A 248 6.55 17.05 17.35
N MET A 249 6.77 15.75 17.58
CA MET A 249 5.72 14.85 18.06
C MET A 249 5.22 15.18 19.48
N PHE A 250 6.00 15.93 20.26
CA PHE A 250 5.58 16.45 21.57
C PHE A 250 4.79 17.76 21.49
N HIS A 251 4.58 18.32 20.30
CA HIS A 251 3.78 19.53 20.13
C HIS A 251 2.31 19.26 20.49
N PRO A 252 1.63 20.12 21.28
CA PRO A 252 0.25 19.88 21.74
C PRO A 252 -0.72 19.57 20.61
N LEU A 253 -0.67 20.35 19.51
CA LEU A 253 -1.52 20.10 18.33
C LEU A 253 -1.29 18.70 17.73
N PHE A 254 -0.03 18.25 17.64
CA PHE A 254 0.28 16.95 17.07
C PHE A 254 -0.16 15.83 18.01
N GLN A 255 0.01 16.00 19.33
CA GLN A 255 -0.49 15.05 20.33
C GLN A 255 -2.00 14.87 20.23
N GLN A 256 -2.78 15.95 20.04
CA GLN A 256 -4.23 15.84 19.86
C GLN A 256 -4.62 14.99 18.64
N VAL A 257 -3.91 15.16 17.52
CA VAL A 257 -4.13 14.34 16.31
C VAL A 257 -3.80 12.87 16.58
N MET A 258 -2.72 12.59 17.30
CA MET A 258 -2.31 11.23 17.63
C MET A 258 -3.28 10.56 18.62
N GLU A 259 -3.77 11.29 19.62
CA GLU A 259 -4.79 10.83 20.56
C GLU A 259 -6.11 10.52 19.84
N LEU A 260 -6.53 11.39 18.92
CA LEU A 260 -7.70 11.16 18.07
C LEU A 260 -7.52 9.93 17.17
N THR A 261 -6.33 9.76 16.60
CA THR A 261 -5.99 8.61 15.77
C THR A 261 -6.11 7.31 16.56
N ASP A 262 -5.53 7.26 17.76
CA ASP A 262 -5.60 6.11 18.65
C ASP A 262 -7.03 5.81 19.11
N LEU A 263 -7.80 6.84 19.48
CA LEU A 263 -9.22 6.71 19.82
C LEU A 263 -10.01 6.06 18.67
N CYS A 264 -9.88 6.60 17.46
CA CYS A 264 -10.55 6.08 16.27
C CYS A 264 -10.14 4.63 15.97
N GLN A 265 -8.84 4.32 16.06
CA GLN A 265 -8.34 2.95 15.84
C GLN A 265 -8.91 1.97 16.86
N ARG A 266 -8.97 2.33 18.15
CA ARG A 266 -9.53 1.47 19.20
C ARG A 266 -11.02 1.24 18.99
N GLN A 267 -11.76 2.32 18.80
CA GLN A 267 -13.22 2.30 18.72
C GLN A 267 -13.71 1.56 17.48
N PHE A 268 -13.10 1.83 16.31
CA PHE A 268 -13.49 1.24 15.04
C PHE A 268 -12.64 0.03 14.66
N SER A 269 -11.90 -0.55 15.60
CA SER A 269 -10.99 -1.68 15.36
C SER A 269 -11.69 -2.84 14.64
N ARG A 270 -12.95 -3.14 14.96
CA ARG A 270 -13.68 -4.25 14.33
C ARG A 270 -13.99 -3.95 12.86
N GLU A 271 -14.46 -2.76 12.57
CA GLU A 271 -14.83 -2.29 11.24
C GLU A 271 -13.59 -2.13 10.36
N ILE A 272 -12.50 -1.57 10.91
CA ILE A 272 -11.19 -1.50 10.24
C ILE A 272 -10.70 -2.90 9.90
N ASN A 273 -10.67 -3.80 10.89
CA ASN A 273 -10.25 -5.19 10.68
C ASN A 273 -11.13 -5.89 9.65
N LYS A 274 -12.45 -5.65 9.67
CA LYS A 274 -13.38 -6.22 8.68
C LYS A 274 -13.07 -5.70 7.28
N SER A 275 -12.86 -4.40 7.14
CA SER A 275 -12.56 -3.73 5.86
C SER A 275 -11.21 -4.20 5.31
N GLN A 276 -10.17 -4.26 6.15
CA GLN A 276 -8.86 -4.83 5.80
C GLN A 276 -8.95 -6.31 5.42
N ARG A 277 -9.71 -7.13 6.18
CA ARG A 277 -9.90 -8.57 5.90
C ARG A 277 -10.67 -8.84 4.62
N ASN A 278 -11.61 -7.96 4.29
CA ASN A 278 -12.42 -8.04 3.08
C ASN A 278 -11.81 -7.25 1.91
N ARG A 279 -10.71 -6.52 2.17
CA ARG A 279 -10.04 -5.63 1.20
C ARG A 279 -11.01 -4.62 0.57
N THR A 280 -11.95 -4.10 1.36
CA THR A 280 -12.91 -3.06 0.97
C THR A 280 -12.60 -1.76 1.68
N GLU A 281 -13.07 -0.63 1.15
CA GLU A 281 -13.05 0.63 1.89
C GLU A 281 -13.93 0.53 3.15
N PRO A 282 -13.55 1.22 4.24
CA PRO A 282 -14.42 1.35 5.39
C PRO A 282 -15.78 1.97 4.99
N PRO A 283 -16.89 1.58 5.62
CA PRO A 283 -18.17 2.23 5.36
C PRO A 283 -18.15 3.68 5.85
N GLU A 284 -18.91 4.56 5.19
CA GLU A 284 -19.12 5.92 5.71
C GLU A 284 -19.87 5.90 7.06
N PRO A 285 -19.51 6.77 8.03
CA PRO A 285 -18.56 7.89 7.95
C PRO A 285 -17.10 7.55 8.30
N LEU A 286 -16.75 6.28 8.54
CA LEU A 286 -15.38 5.91 8.95
C LEU A 286 -14.36 6.23 7.87
N ASN A 287 -14.72 6.05 6.60
CA ASN A 287 -13.86 6.40 5.47
C ASN A 287 -13.47 7.88 5.52
N GLN A 288 -14.45 8.78 5.70
CA GLN A 288 -14.21 10.21 5.87
C GLN A 288 -13.31 10.52 7.08
N ILE A 289 -13.54 9.87 8.23
CA ILE A 289 -12.70 10.03 9.45
C ILE A 289 -11.24 9.68 9.15
N PHE A 290 -10.98 8.48 8.61
CA PHE A 290 -9.61 8.03 8.35
C PHE A 290 -8.96 8.78 7.21
N TYR A 291 -9.72 9.20 6.20
CA TYR A 291 -9.23 10.10 5.16
C TYR A 291 -8.75 11.42 5.77
N CYS A 292 -9.56 12.06 6.62
CA CYS A 292 -9.20 13.31 7.27
C CYS A 292 -7.92 13.16 8.12
N ILE A 293 -7.84 12.12 8.96
CA ILE A 293 -6.67 11.85 9.80
C ILE A 293 -5.42 11.64 8.93
N ARG A 294 -5.51 10.80 7.88
CA ARG A 294 -4.41 10.55 6.93
C ARG A 294 -3.98 11.83 6.23
N TYR A 295 -4.93 12.70 5.90
CA TYR A 295 -4.66 13.97 5.25
C TYR A 295 -3.92 14.92 6.19
N ILE A 296 -4.49 15.24 7.35
CA ILE A 296 -3.99 16.33 8.22
C ILE A 296 -2.69 15.99 8.96
N THR A 297 -2.50 14.72 9.36
CA THR A 297 -1.36 14.31 10.20
C THR A 297 0.00 14.68 9.60
N PRO A 298 0.32 14.30 8.35
CA PRO A 298 1.61 14.65 7.75
C PRO A 298 1.74 16.16 7.48
N ARG A 299 0.66 16.89 7.17
CA ARG A 299 0.72 18.35 6.96
C ARG A 299 1.01 19.10 8.24
N ILE A 300 0.36 18.73 9.34
CA ILE A 300 0.60 19.32 10.67
C ILE A 300 2.06 19.07 11.06
N LEU A 301 2.54 17.82 10.95
CA LEU A 301 3.92 17.50 11.27
C LEU A 301 4.91 18.29 10.40
N SER A 302 4.66 18.37 9.09
CA SER A 302 5.49 19.13 8.15
C SER A 302 5.54 20.62 8.51
N CYS A 303 4.41 21.25 8.84
CA CYS A 303 4.38 22.65 9.25
C CYS A 303 5.14 22.87 10.57
N LEU A 304 5.02 21.96 11.54
CA LEU A 304 5.77 22.05 12.80
C LEU A 304 7.29 21.90 12.60
N LEU A 305 7.70 21.07 11.65
CA LEU A 305 9.11 20.94 11.26
C LEU A 305 9.61 22.21 10.56
N GLN A 306 8.84 22.73 9.61
CA GLN A 306 9.15 23.98 8.90
C GLN A 306 9.27 25.18 9.85
N GLU A 307 8.44 25.27 10.89
CA GLU A 307 8.50 26.38 11.86
C GLU A 307 9.85 26.45 12.61
N LYS A 308 10.55 25.32 12.76
CA LYS A 308 11.87 25.24 13.41
C LYS A 308 13.01 25.67 12.50
N GLU A 309 12.75 25.84 11.20
CA GLU A 309 13.75 26.24 10.23
C GLU A 309 13.91 27.76 10.18
N ASN A 310 15.14 28.23 9.99
CA ASN A 310 15.45 29.66 9.97
C ASN A 310 14.80 30.44 8.81
N ALA A 311 14.29 29.75 7.78
CA ALA A 311 13.72 30.33 6.56
C ALA A 311 12.30 29.81 6.28
N ALA A 312 11.49 29.65 7.34
CA ALA A 312 10.12 29.17 7.24
C ALA A 312 9.25 30.06 6.33
N ASP A 313 8.63 29.46 5.30
CA ASP A 313 7.64 30.14 4.46
C ASP A 313 6.26 30.10 5.13
N TYR A 314 6.04 31.03 6.06
CA TYR A 314 4.79 31.16 6.79
C TYR A 314 3.57 31.40 5.90
N CYS A 315 3.74 31.93 4.67
CA CYS A 315 2.63 32.12 3.74
C CYS A 315 2.13 30.76 3.22
N THR A 316 3.06 29.95 2.71
CA THR A 316 2.74 28.59 2.21
C THR A 316 2.25 27.70 3.35
N MET A 317 2.86 27.77 4.53
CA MET A 317 2.43 27.00 5.70
C MET A 317 1.00 27.37 6.12
N ALA A 318 0.67 28.67 6.19
CA ALA A 318 -0.69 29.12 6.54
C ALA A 318 -1.72 28.69 5.50
N ALA A 319 -1.38 28.69 4.21
CA ALA A 319 -2.24 28.20 3.13
C ALA A 319 -2.48 26.68 3.24
N ARG A 320 -1.43 25.89 3.52
CA ARG A 320 -1.53 24.44 3.74
C ARG A 320 -2.38 24.11 4.96
N MET A 321 -2.20 24.87 6.05
CA MET A 321 -3.03 24.69 7.25
C MET A 321 -4.50 25.07 7.01
N ALA A 322 -4.78 26.06 6.15
CA ALA A 322 -6.16 26.37 5.76
C ALA A 322 -6.86 25.20 5.04
N LEU A 323 -6.13 24.42 4.23
CA LEU A 323 -6.66 23.18 3.65
C LEU A 323 -6.98 22.14 4.73
N CYS A 324 -6.13 22.01 5.76
CA CYS A 324 -6.38 21.12 6.88
C CYS A 324 -7.61 21.54 7.70
N VAL A 325 -7.82 22.84 7.91
CA VAL A 325 -9.02 23.39 8.55
C VAL A 325 -10.27 23.00 7.75
N GLU A 326 -10.24 23.18 6.43
CA GLU A 326 -11.39 22.86 5.57
C GLU A 326 -11.71 21.36 5.59
N GLN A 327 -10.70 20.48 5.49
CA GLN A 327 -10.92 19.03 5.56
C GLN A 327 -11.46 18.58 6.92
N THR A 328 -10.95 19.16 8.01
CA THR A 328 -11.43 18.85 9.36
C THR A 328 -12.87 19.34 9.54
N ARG A 329 -13.20 20.54 9.04
CA ARG A 329 -14.56 21.10 9.07
C ARG A 329 -15.57 20.26 8.31
N GLN A 330 -15.22 19.81 7.11
CA GLN A 330 -16.06 18.91 6.31
C GLN A 330 -16.33 17.60 7.05
N THR A 331 -15.32 17.07 7.72
CA THR A 331 -15.44 15.85 8.53
C THR A 331 -16.36 16.07 9.73
N VAL A 332 -16.19 17.15 10.50
CA VAL A 332 -17.09 17.52 11.61
C VAL A 332 -18.54 17.63 11.12
N ALA A 333 -18.78 18.35 10.02
CA ALA A 333 -20.12 18.48 9.46
C ALA A 333 -20.73 17.13 9.04
N ALA A 334 -19.93 16.22 8.48
CA ALA A 334 -20.38 14.88 8.12
C ALA A 334 -20.72 14.03 9.36
N LEU A 335 -19.96 14.17 10.45
CA LEU A 335 -20.23 13.51 11.73
C LEU A 335 -21.50 14.02 12.38
N ASP A 336 -21.74 15.34 12.37
CA ASP A 336 -22.96 15.95 12.91
C ASP A 336 -24.23 15.44 12.21
N ILE A 337 -24.19 15.30 10.89
CA ILE A 337 -25.31 14.75 10.11
C ILE A 337 -25.58 13.29 10.48
N ARG A 338 -24.54 12.54 10.87
CA ARG A 338 -24.59 11.09 11.12
C ARG A 338 -24.37 10.74 12.59
N ARG A 339 -24.72 11.65 13.50
CA ARG A 339 -24.44 11.53 14.94
C ARG A 339 -24.95 10.24 15.59
N SER A 340 -25.96 9.59 15.03
CA SER A 340 -26.44 8.28 15.52
C SER A 340 -25.51 7.10 15.20
N GLN A 341 -24.50 7.29 14.35
CA GLN A 341 -23.61 6.22 13.84
C GLN A 341 -22.18 6.31 14.41
N VAL A 342 -21.84 7.41 15.08
CA VAL A 342 -20.51 7.70 15.62
C VAL A 342 -20.65 8.10 17.07
N ASP A 343 -19.69 7.69 17.90
CA ASP A 343 -19.67 8.07 19.32
C ASP A 343 -19.51 9.59 19.48
N ASP A 344 -20.21 10.16 20.46
CA ASP A 344 -20.13 11.57 20.78
C ASP A 344 -18.69 11.98 21.12
N GLU A 345 -17.90 11.10 21.76
CA GLU A 345 -16.49 11.37 22.10
C GLU A 345 -15.65 11.68 20.85
N VAL A 346 -15.83 10.92 19.76
CA VAL A 346 -15.09 11.16 18.50
C VAL A 346 -15.48 12.49 17.88
N THR A 347 -16.77 12.81 17.91
CA THR A 347 -17.30 14.05 17.33
C THR A 347 -16.80 15.28 18.10
N GLU A 348 -16.78 15.21 19.43
CA GLU A 348 -16.22 16.24 20.30
C GLU A 348 -14.72 16.43 20.07
N ARG A 349 -13.95 15.33 19.94
CA ARG A 349 -12.51 15.40 19.67
C ARG A 349 -12.18 16.01 18.32
N PHE A 350 -12.95 15.69 17.26
CA PHE A 350 -12.80 16.34 15.96
C PHE A 350 -13.13 17.84 16.01
N SER A 351 -14.14 18.22 16.79
CA SER A 351 -14.51 19.63 16.98
C SER A 351 -13.41 20.41 17.71
N SER A 352 -12.87 19.83 18.79
CA SER A 352 -11.71 20.40 19.51
C SER A 352 -10.49 20.52 18.60
N LEU A 353 -10.23 19.50 17.77
CA LEU A 353 -9.11 19.52 16.83
C LEU A 353 -9.30 20.62 15.77
N LEU A 354 -10.53 20.84 15.28
CA LEU A 354 -10.81 21.91 14.33
C LEU A 354 -10.45 23.29 14.88
N GLU A 355 -10.79 23.57 16.15
CA GLU A 355 -10.45 24.83 16.81
C GLU A 355 -8.93 25.04 16.90
N GLU A 356 -8.19 23.99 17.24
CA GLU A 356 -6.74 24.03 17.43
C GLU A 356 -5.98 24.15 16.11
N VAL A 357 -6.41 23.41 15.07
CA VAL A 357 -5.89 23.54 13.70
C VAL A 357 -6.15 24.95 13.16
N ASN A 358 -7.32 25.53 13.43
CA ASN A 358 -7.65 26.90 13.01
C ASN A 358 -6.81 27.93 13.77
N SER A 359 -6.65 27.78 15.09
CA SER A 359 -5.78 28.64 15.91
C SER A 359 -4.33 28.63 15.41
N PHE A 360 -3.80 27.45 15.09
CA PHE A 360 -2.46 27.33 14.53
C PHE A 360 -2.34 27.99 13.14
N GLN A 361 -3.34 27.81 12.27
CA GLN A 361 -3.41 28.48 10.97
C GLN A 361 -3.37 30.01 11.11
N GLU A 362 -4.13 30.59 12.05
CA GLU A 362 -4.17 32.03 12.31
C GLU A 362 -2.84 32.56 12.86
N SER A 363 -2.15 31.78 13.71
CA SER A 363 -0.82 32.08 14.20
C SER A 363 0.20 32.20 13.06
N LEU A 364 0.23 31.21 12.17
CA LEU A 364 1.11 31.21 10.98
C LEU A 364 0.79 32.38 10.04
N ALA A 365 -0.49 32.67 9.81
CA ALA A 365 -0.90 33.81 8.99
C ALA A 365 -0.44 35.15 9.61
N THR A 366 -0.46 35.25 10.94
CA THR A 366 0.03 36.43 11.66
C THR A 366 1.55 36.58 11.54
N GLN A 367 2.31 35.49 11.64
CA GLN A 367 3.75 35.50 11.42
C GLN A 367 4.10 35.88 9.97
N SER A 368 3.39 35.35 8.99
CA SER A 368 3.54 35.73 7.57
C SER A 368 3.39 37.23 7.35
N ARG A 369 2.40 37.88 7.99
CA ARG A 369 2.22 39.34 7.91
C ARG A 369 3.37 40.11 8.54
N LYS A 370 3.97 39.59 9.62
CA LYS A 370 5.13 40.21 10.28
C LYS A 370 6.41 40.09 9.45
N SER A 371 6.63 38.96 8.80
CA SER A 371 7.83 38.74 7.96
C SER A 371 7.83 39.51 6.64
N ASN A 372 6.67 40.04 6.21
CA ASN A 372 6.51 40.88 5.01
C ASN A 372 6.59 42.39 5.30
N LEU A 373 6.79 42.79 6.56
CA LEU A 373 7.03 44.16 7.01
C LEU A 373 8.52 44.33 7.33
#